data_AF-F3FU71-F1
#
_entry.id   AF-F3FU71-F1
#
_cell.length_a   1.000
_cell.length_b   1.000
_cell.length_c   1.000
_cell.angle_alpha   90.00
_cell.angle_beta   90.00
_cell.angle_gamma   90.00
#
_symmetry.space_group_name_H-M   'P 1'
#
loop_
_entity.id
_entity.type
_entity.pdbx_description
1 polymer ?
#
loop_
_entity_poly.entity_id
_entity_poly.type
_entity_poly.pdbx_seq_one_letter_code
_entity_poly.pdbx_strand_id
1 'polypeptide(L)' 'GIEAEPVLDGIIIEGGVPGGGEVDARGDQRIVMAFRVASLRASAPIRIQACADAAALFPHFLALCAQVGMRVAQEDKK' A
#
# COMPACT_ATOMS: atom_id res chain seq x y z
N GLY A 1 -10.79 -7.87 0.34
CA GLY A 1 -11.47 -7.40 -0.88
C GLY A 1 -10.89 -7.97 -2.17
N ILE A 2 -9.74 -8.63 -2.12
CA ILE A 2 -9.19 -9.51 -3.16
C ILE A 2 -9.04 -10.89 -2.52
N GLU A 3 -9.35 -11.94 -3.26
CA GLU A 3 -9.14 -13.32 -2.80
C GLU A 3 -7.67 -13.68 -3.03
N ALA A 4 -6.99 -13.97 -1.93
CA ALA A 4 -5.58 -14.31 -1.93
C ALA A 4 -5.31 -15.39 -0.89
N GLU A 5 -4.73 -16.50 -1.32
CA GLU A 5 -4.44 -17.66 -0.48
C GLU A 5 -2.92 -17.88 -0.42
N PRO A 6 -2.29 -17.75 0.77
CA PRO A 6 -0.88 -18.08 0.92
C PRO A 6 -0.66 -19.60 0.83
N VAL A 7 0.38 -20.00 0.10
CA VAL A 7 0.86 -21.39 0.03
C VAL A 7 2.29 -21.46 0.56
N LEU A 8 2.87 -22.65 0.68
CA LEU A 8 4.15 -22.87 1.35
C LEU A 8 5.30 -22.00 0.83
N ASP A 9 5.37 -21.78 -0.48
CA ASP A 9 6.44 -21.09 -1.19
C ASP A 9 5.93 -19.90 -2.05
N GLY A 10 4.70 -19.44 -1.80
CA GLY A 10 4.09 -18.42 -2.64
C GLY A 10 2.71 -17.97 -2.20
N ILE A 11 1.96 -17.45 -3.18
CA ILE A 11 0.61 -16.94 -3.00
C ILE A 11 -0.20 -17.16 -4.27
N ILE A 12 -1.44 -17.63 -4.13
CA ILE A 12 -2.42 -17.70 -5.21
C ILE A 12 -3.31 -16.47 -5.08
N ILE A 13 -3.50 -15.72 -6.17
CA ILE A 13 -4.31 -14.49 -6.17
C ILE A 13 -5.35 -14.62 -7.28
N GLU A 14 -6.63 -14.50 -6.93
CA GLU A 14 -7.68 -14.34 -7.92
C GLU A 14 -7.85 -12.87 -8.29
N GLY A 15 -7.89 -12.58 -9.59
CA GLY A 15 -8.01 -11.22 -10.10
C GLY A 15 -9.35 -10.57 -9.73
N GLY A 16 -9.33 -9.29 -9.39
CA GLY A 16 -10.52 -8.54 -9.03
C GLY A 16 -10.25 -7.04 -8.90
N VAL A 17 -11.25 -6.30 -8.41
CA VAL A 17 -11.11 -4.87 -8.09
C VAL A 17 -10.82 -4.73 -6.61
N PRO A 18 -9.67 -4.16 -6.21
CA PRO A 18 -9.37 -3.95 -4.80
C PRO A 18 -10.44 -3.07 -4.14
N GLY A 19 -10.85 -3.46 -2.94
CA GLY A 19 -11.63 -2.58 -2.06
C GLY A 19 -10.77 -1.51 -1.41
N GLY A 20 -11.39 -0.67 -0.58
CA GLY A 20 -10.68 0.07 0.46
C GLY A 20 -10.44 -0.78 1.70
N GLY A 21 -9.82 -0.19 2.73
CA GLY A 21 -9.63 -0.84 4.03
C GLY A 21 -8.34 -0.42 4.74
N GLU A 22 -8.01 -1.13 5.80
CA GLU A 22 -6.79 -0.95 6.59
C GLU A 22 -5.85 -2.14 6.39
N VAL A 23 -4.55 -1.86 6.22
CA VAL A 23 -3.50 -2.86 6.03
C VAL A 23 -2.30 -2.53 6.91
N ASP A 24 -1.76 -3.53 7.61
CA ASP A 24 -0.50 -3.42 8.33
C ASP A 24 0.67 -3.87 7.44
N ALA A 25 1.60 -2.95 7.17
CA ALA A 25 2.78 -3.24 6.37
C ALA A 25 3.85 -4.03 7.15
N ARG A 26 3.67 -4.22 8.47
CA ARG A 26 4.58 -4.95 9.37
C ARG A 26 6.05 -4.51 9.24
N GLY A 27 6.26 -3.23 8.97
CA GLY A 27 7.58 -2.62 8.80
C GLY A 27 8.24 -2.81 7.43
N ASP A 28 7.62 -3.51 6.47
CA ASP A 28 8.19 -3.68 5.12
C ASP A 28 7.78 -2.50 4.21
N GLN A 29 8.79 -1.73 3.76
CA GLN A 29 8.59 -0.57 2.89
C GLN A 29 8.00 -0.94 1.52
N ARG A 30 8.30 -2.14 1.00
CA ARG A 30 7.72 -2.61 -0.27
C ARG A 30 6.25 -2.88 -0.13
N ILE A 31 5.80 -3.40 1.03
CA ILE A 31 4.36 -3.57 1.29
C ILE A 31 3.68 -2.20 1.32
N VAL A 32 4.27 -1.20 2.00
CA VAL A 32 3.75 0.18 1.99
C VAL A 32 3.61 0.70 0.56
N MET A 33 4.68 0.59 -0.25
CA MET A 33 4.67 1.08 -1.63
C MET A 33 3.68 0.31 -2.53
N ALA A 34 3.61 -1.01 -2.39
CA ALA A 34 2.72 -1.85 -3.18
C ALA A 34 1.25 -1.50 -2.95
N PHE A 35 0.83 -1.31 -1.70
CA PHE A 35 -0.55 -0.91 -1.39
C PHE A 35 -0.86 0.54 -1.79
N ARG A 36 0.12 1.44 -1.82
CA ARG A 36 -0.05 2.78 -2.40
C ARG A 36 -0.32 2.69 -3.90
N VAL A 37 0.41 1.85 -4.64
CA VAL A 37 0.14 1.61 -6.07
C VAL A 37 -1.23 0.94 -6.27
N ALA A 38 -1.57 -0.05 -5.45
CA ALA A 38 -2.87 -0.73 -5.52
C ALA A 38 -4.06 0.24 -5.33
N SER A 39 -3.88 1.32 -4.55
CA SER A 39 -4.91 2.34 -4.33
C SER A 39 -5.40 3.03 -5.60
N LEU A 40 -4.58 3.07 -6.67
CA LEU A 40 -4.97 3.64 -7.96
C LEU A 40 -6.16 2.91 -8.62
N ARG A 41 -6.42 1.66 -8.22
CA ARG A 41 -7.53 0.83 -8.73
C ARG A 41 -8.53 0.47 -7.65
N ALA A 42 -8.32 0.93 -6.41
CA ALA A 42 -9.19 0.60 -5.30
C ALA A 42 -10.53 1.35 -5.39
N SER A 43 -11.62 0.68 -5.02
CA SER A 43 -12.96 1.29 -5.00
C SER A 43 -13.19 2.25 -3.83
N ALA A 44 -12.32 2.22 -2.81
CA ALA A 44 -12.35 3.10 -1.64
C ALA A 44 -10.93 3.31 -1.09
N PRO A 45 -10.70 4.29 -0.20
CA PRO A 45 -9.39 4.58 0.36
C PRO A 45 -8.74 3.39 1.07
N ILE A 46 -7.41 3.26 0.94
CA ILE A 46 -6.59 2.27 1.66
C ILE A 46 -5.74 3.02 2.69
N ARG A 47 -5.88 2.65 3.96
CA ARG A 47 -5.05 3.11 5.06
C ARG A 47 -3.96 2.09 5.33
N ILE A 48 -2.73 2.56 5.39
CA ILE A 48 -1.56 1.69 5.54
C ILE A 48 -0.86 2.05 6.85
N GLN A 49 -0.89 1.12 7.79
CA GLN A 49 -0.09 1.22 9.01
C GLN A 49 1.37 0.89 8.66
N ALA A 50 2.20 1.93 8.66
CA ALA A 50 3.62 1.84 8.37
C ALA A 50 4.47 2.06 9.64
N CYS A 51 5.74 1.65 9.59
CA CYS A 51 6.74 2.01 10.59
C CYS A 51 7.30 3.42 10.29
N ALA A 52 7.65 4.17 11.34
CA ALA A 52 8.12 5.56 11.26
C ALA A 52 9.38 5.74 10.39
N ASP A 53 10.18 4.68 10.22
CA ASP A 53 11.45 4.71 9.47
C ASP A 53 11.31 4.35 7.98
N ALA A 54 10.13 4.56 7.40
CA ALA A 54 9.83 4.20 6.00
C ALA A 54 10.54 5.07 4.93
N ALA A 55 11.42 5.99 5.32
CA ALA A 55 12.10 6.92 4.41
C ALA A 55 13.40 6.38 3.78
N ALA A 56 13.88 5.21 4.18
CA ALA A 56 15.25 4.79 3.87
C ALA A 56 15.49 4.31 2.42
N LEU A 57 14.55 3.56 1.79
CA LEU A 57 14.84 2.94 0.49
C LEU A 57 14.48 3.80 -0.72
N PHE A 58 13.46 4.67 -0.61
CA PHE A 58 13.08 5.53 -1.73
C PHE A 58 12.72 6.94 -1.26
N PRO A 59 13.74 7.79 -1.03
CA PRO A 59 13.53 9.17 -0.64
C PRO A 59 12.68 9.89 -1.70
N HIS A 60 11.80 10.78 -1.25
CA HIS A 60 10.87 11.54 -2.11
C HIS A 60 9.76 10.74 -2.81
N PHE A 61 9.49 9.49 -2.43
CA PHE A 61 8.39 8.72 -3.03
C PHE A 61 7.05 9.49 -3.06
N LEU A 62 6.66 10.13 -1.93
CA LEU A 62 5.42 10.92 -1.87
C LEU A 62 5.39 12.10 -2.86
N ALA A 63 6.53 12.75 -3.07
CA ALA A 63 6.64 13.85 -4.03
C ALA A 63 6.45 13.34 -5.47
N LEU A 64 7.05 12.19 -5.81
CA LEU A 64 6.86 11.54 -7.11
C LEU A 64 5.41 11.11 -7.33
N CYS A 65 4.74 10.59 -6.28
CA CYS A 65 3.32 10.24 -6.34
C CYS A 65 2.48 11.44 -6.76
N ALA A 66 2.72 12.60 -6.14
CA ALA A 66 2.00 13.83 -6.45
C ALA A 66 2.24 14.29 -7.89
N GLN A 67 3.47 14.17 -8.41
CA GLN A 67 3.79 14.54 -9.80
C GLN A 67 3.04 13.72 -10.84
N VAL A 68 2.75 12.45 -10.54
CA VAL A 68 2.01 11.54 -11.45
C VAL A 68 0.51 11.48 -11.15
N GLY A 69 -0.01 12.34 -10.25
CA GLY A 69 -1.42 12.39 -9.90
C GLY A 69 -1.91 11.31 -8.94
N MET A 70 -1.00 10.55 -8.31
CA MET A 70 -1.35 9.57 -7.29
C MET A 70 -1.62 10.27 -5.95
N ARG A 71 -2.83 10.11 -5.42
CA ARG A 71 -3.29 10.76 -4.19
C ARG A 71 -2.86 9.94 -2.98
N VAL A 72 -1.71 10.31 -2.39
CA VAL A 72 -1.19 9.70 -1.15
C VAL A 72 -0.92 10.80 -0.14
N ALA A 73 -1.40 10.61 1.09
CA ALA A 73 -1.10 11.48 2.22
C ALA A 73 -0.60 10.65 3.40
N GLN A 74 0.22 11.26 4.24
CA GLN A 74 0.57 10.72 5.55
C GLN A 74 -0.43 11.28 6.57
N GLU A 75 -1.03 10.39 7.37
CA GLU A 75 -1.86 10.76 8.51
C GLU A 75 -1.04 10.60 9.78
N ASP A 76 -1.02 11.62 10.65
CA ASP A 76 -0.36 11.53 11.95
C ASP A 76 -1.17 10.62 12.87
N LYS A 77 -0.48 9.71 13.59
CA LYS A 77 -1.10 8.97 14.69
C LYS A 77 -1.40 9.97 15.81
N LYS A 78 -2.68 10.16 16.14
CA LYS A 78 -3.09 10.78 17.41
C LYS A 78 -2.60 9.96 18.60
#